data_AF-A0A661NMC0-F1
#
_entry.id   AF-A0A661NMC0-F1
#
_cell.length_a   1.000
_cell.length_b   1.000
_cell.length_c   1.000
_cell.angle_alpha   90.00
_cell.angle_beta   90.00
_cell.angle_gamma   90.00
#
_symmetry.space_group_name_H-M   'P 1'
#
loop_
_entity.id
_entity.type
_entity.pdbx_description
1 polymer ?
#
loop_
_entity_poly.entity_id
_entity_poly.type
_entity_poly.pdbx_seq_one_letter_code
_entity_poly.pdbx_strand_id
1 'polypeptide(L)' 'MGVPPVRIGILASADGIETDAVISRAREIALGDLPVFIISLDDLVANKAASARPKDLADVAALKKSEPPG' A
#
# COMPACT_ATOMS: atom_id res chain seq x y z
N MET A 1 6.16 -24.22 -4.69
CA MET A 1 5.02 -23.46 -5.25
C MET A 1 3.76 -23.96 -4.56
N GLY A 2 3.21 -23.23 -3.59
CA GLY A 2 2.04 -23.64 -2.81
C GLY A 2 0.75 -23.10 -3.39
N VAL A 3 -0.32 -23.92 -3.35
CA VAL A 3 -1.67 -23.58 -3.82
C VAL A 3 -2.50 -23.00 -2.65
N PRO A 4 -3.40 -22.03 -2.88
CA PRO A 4 -4.05 -21.16 -1.87
C PRO A 4 -4.94 -21.88 -0.83
N PRO A 5 -5.29 -21.20 0.29
CA PRO A 5 -6.17 -20.02 0.23
C PRO A 5 -5.52 -18.68 0.64
N VAL A 6 -4.30 -18.65 1.19
CA VAL A 6 -3.71 -17.41 1.72
C VAL A 6 -2.21 -17.34 1.43
N ARG A 7 -1.79 -16.48 0.49
CA ARG A 7 -0.37 -16.21 0.21
C ARG A 7 0.00 -14.86 0.82
N ILE A 8 1.00 -14.86 1.70
CA ILE A 8 1.56 -13.64 2.29
C ILE A 8 2.90 -13.37 1.62
N GLY A 9 3.07 -12.15 1.09
CA GLY A 9 4.36 -11.67 0.62
C GLY A 9 5.01 -10.81 1.71
N ILE A 10 6.27 -11.08 2.03
CA ILE A 10 7.07 -10.27 2.94
C ILE A 10 8.12 -9.56 2.09
N LEU A 11 8.17 -8.23 2.17
CA LEU A 11 9.15 -7.39 1.50
C LEU A 11 9.93 -6.64 2.58
N ALA A 12 11.26 -6.63 2.45
CA ALA A 12 12.12 -5.87 3.37
C ALA A 12 12.22 -4.38 2.98
N SER A 13 11.82 -4.05 1.75
CA SER A 13 11.81 -2.69 1.21
C SER A 13 10.73 -2.57 0.13
N ALA A 14 10.28 -1.34 -0.11
CA ALA A 14 9.27 -1.02 -1.10
C ALA A 14 9.73 0.17 -1.96
N ASP A 15 9.56 0.07 -3.29
CA ASP A 15 10.04 1.11 -4.22
C ASP A 15 9.34 2.46 -4.00
N GLY A 16 10.06 3.57 -4.18
CA GLY A 16 9.45 4.91 -4.14
C GLY A 16 9.04 5.41 -2.75
N ILE A 17 9.30 4.64 -1.69
CA ILE A 17 9.05 5.04 -0.30
C ILE A 17 10.19 4.62 0.63
N GLU A 18 10.48 5.46 1.62
CA GLU A 18 11.40 5.11 2.72
C GLU A 18 10.65 4.25 3.73
N THR A 19 10.96 2.95 3.75
CA THR A 19 10.17 1.93 4.45
C THR A 19 10.07 2.21 5.95
N ASP A 20 11.18 2.56 6.61
CA ASP A 20 11.20 2.87 8.05
C ASP A 20 10.36 4.10 8.38
N ALA A 21 10.45 5.15 7.54
CA ALA A 21 9.69 6.37 7.72
C ALA A 21 8.19 6.16 7.47
N VAL A 22 7.82 5.26 6.56
CA VAL A 22 6.43 4.86 6.32
C VAL A 22 5.88 4.05 7.48
N ILE A 23 6.65 3.10 8.01
CA ILE A 23 6.26 2.30 9.17
C ILE A 23 6.05 3.18 10.39
N SER A 24 6.92 4.18 10.62
CA SER A 24 6.78 5.08 11.78
C SER A 24 5.52 5.95 11.74
N ARG A 25 4.93 6.17 10.56
CA ARG A 25 3.68 6.93 10.36
C ARG A 25 2.47 6.04 10.05
N ALA A 26 2.64 4.72 10.05
CA ALA A 26 1.56 3.79 9.78
C ALA A 26 0.46 3.95 10.84
N ARG A 27 -0.79 3.85 10.41
CA ARG A 27 -1.96 3.99 11.29
C ARG A 27 -2.43 2.62 11.71
N GLU A 28 -2.68 2.46 13.00
CA GLU A 28 -3.33 1.28 13.53
C GLU A 28 -4.82 1.31 13.19
N ILE A 29 -5.34 0.19 12.69
CA ILE A 29 -6.76 -0.05 12.44
C ILE A 29 -7.17 -1.35 13.11
N ALA A 30 -8.40 -1.41 13.61
CA ALA A 30 -8.96 -2.66 14.13
C ALA A 30 -9.59 -3.47 13.00
N LEU A 31 -9.07 -4.66 12.74
CA LEU A 31 -9.69 -5.66 11.87
C LEU A 31 -10.34 -6.74 12.76
N GLY A 32 -11.59 -6.49 13.14
CA GLY A 32 -12.22 -7.23 14.23
C GLY A 32 -11.51 -6.94 15.54
N ASP A 33 -11.04 -7.98 16.23
CA ASP A 33 -10.29 -7.85 17.48
C ASP A 33 -8.77 -7.75 17.27
N LEU A 34 -8.29 -7.72 16.02
CA LEU A 34 -6.88 -7.67 15.68
C LEU A 34 -6.44 -6.26 15.28
N PRO A 35 -5.51 -5.62 16.01
CA PRO A 35 -4.89 -4.38 15.54
C PRO A 35 -3.92 -4.65 14.39
N VAL A 36 -4.08 -3.91 13.30
CA VAL A 36 -3.26 -4.00 12.08
C VAL A 36 -2.76 -2.62 11.71
N PHE A 37 -1.50 -2.51 11.30
CA PHE A 37 -0.93 -1.26 10.82
C PHE A 37 -1.09 -1.16 9.30
N ILE A 38 -1.63 -0.03 8.83
CA ILE A 38 -1.73 0.30 7.41
C ILE A 38 -0.95 1.57 7.09
N ILE A 39 -0.32 1.59 5.92
CA ILE A 39 0.38 2.78 5.40
C ILE A 39 -0.63 3.80 4.88
N SER A 40 -0.21 5.06 4.74
CA SER A 40 -1.08 6.11 4.20
C SER A 40 -1.41 5.89 2.72
N LEU A 41 -2.50 6.51 2.24
CA LEU A 41 -2.86 6.45 0.82
C LEU A 41 -1.76 7.06 -0.06
N ASP A 42 -1.17 8.18 0.38
CA ASP A 42 -0.09 8.86 -0.34
C ASP A 42 1.12 7.95 -0.51
N ASP A 43 1.51 7.22 0.55
CA ASP A 43 2.62 6.27 0.51
C ASP A 43 2.32 5.08 -0.39
N LEU A 44 1.08 4.58 -0.36
CA LEU A 44 0.64 3.50 -1.23
C LEU A 44 0.68 3.93 -2.71
N VAL A 45 0.24 5.16 -3.01
CA VAL A 45 0.27 5.72 -4.36
C VAL A 45 1.70 5.96 -4.83
N ALA A 46 2.57 6.51 -3.98
CA ALA A 46 3.99 6.70 -4.28
C ALA A 46 4.67 5.35 -4.58
N ASN A 47 4.40 4.34 -3.76
CA ASN A 47 4.93 2.99 -3.99
C ASN A 47 4.43 2.37 -5.30
N LYS A 48 3.12 2.40 -5.55
CA LYS A 48 2.53 1.88 -6.79
C LYS A 48 3.06 2.60 -8.04
N ALA A 49 3.22 3.91 -7.97
CA ALA A 49 3.78 4.70 -9.07
C ALA A 49 5.23 4.32 -9.37
N ALA A 50 6.04 4.08 -8.34
CA ALA A 50 7.45 3.71 -8.49
C ALA A 50 7.67 2.27 -8.96
N SER A 51 6.85 1.31 -8.51
CA SER A 51 6.95 -0.09 -8.97
C SER A 51 6.54 -0.28 -10.45
N ALA A 52 5.92 0.74 -11.07
CA ALA A 52 5.68 0.88 -12.51
C ALA A 52 5.03 -0.34 -13.22
N ARG A 53 4.32 -1.20 -12.48
CA ARG A 53 3.60 -2.32 -13.11
C ARG A 53 2.38 -1.76 -13.86
N PRO A 54 2.01 -2.31 -15.03
CA PRO A 54 0.89 -1.80 -15.82
C PRO A 54 -0.43 -1.71 -15.04
N LYS A 55 -0.66 -2.63 -14.09
CA LYS A 55 -1.83 -2.64 -13.22
C LYS A 55 -1.77 -1.56 -12.13
N ASP A 56 -0.60 -1.30 -11.57
CA ASP A 56 -0.42 -0.29 -10.51
C ASP A 56 -0.61 1.13 -11.06
N LEU A 57 -0.19 1.39 -12.30
CA LEU A 57 -0.42 2.67 -12.99
C LEU A 57 -1.91 2.94 -13.23
N ALA A 58 -2.69 1.91 -13.57
CA ALA A 58 -4.14 2.04 -13.74
C ALA A 58 -4.85 2.32 -12.39
N ASP A 59 -4.41 1.67 -11.31
CA ASP A 59 -4.94 1.91 -9.97
C ASP A 59 -4.66 3.35 -9.49
N VAL A 60 -3.45 3.88 -9.74
CA VAL A 60 -3.11 5.27 -9.40
C VAL A 60 -4.02 6.26 -10.14
N ALA A 61 -4.33 6.00 -11.41
CA ALA A 61 -5.23 6.86 -12.19
C ALA A 61 -6.67 6.83 -11.65
N ALA A 62 -7.13 5.69 -11.14
CA ALA A 62 -8.45 5.56 -10.51
C ALA A 62 -8.51 6.25 -9.15
N LEU A 63 -7.49 6.08 -8.30
CA LEU A 63 -7.41 6.68 -6.96
C LEU A 63 -7.34 8.21 -7.01
N LYS A 64 -6.62 8.79 -7.99
CA LYS A 64 -6.57 10.25 -8.20
C LYS A 64 -7.92 10.85 -8.63
N LYS A 65 -8.84 10.05 -9.17
CA LYS A 65 -10.14 10.53 -9.67
C LYS A 65 -11.22 10.56 -8.58
N SER A 66 -11.02 9.84 -7.48
CA SER A 66 -11.95 9.79 -6.34
C SER A 66 -11.68 10.82 -5.25
N GLU A 67 -10.65 11.65 -5.40
CA GLU A 67 -10.42 12.78 -4.50
C GLU A 67 -11.42 13.90 -4.87
N PRO A 68 -12.28 14.34 -3.94
CA PRO A 68 -13.10 15.51 -4.20
C PRO A 68 -12.17 16.73 -4.32
N PRO A 69 -12.45 17.69 -5.22
CA PRO A 69 -11.75 18.97 -5.18
C PRO A 69 -12.02 19.60 -3.80
N GLY A 70 -10.95 20.01 -3.13
CA GLY A 70 -11.03 20.70 -1.83
C GLY A 70 -11.87 21.97 -1.86
#